data_AF-A0A2A6RE54-F1
#
_entry.id   AF-A0A2A6RE54-F1
#
_cell.length_a   1.000
_cell.length_b   1.000
_cell.length_c   1.000
_cell.angle_alpha   90.00
_cell.angle_beta   90.00
_cell.angle_gamma   90.00
#
_symmetry.space_group_name_H-M   'P 1'
#
loop_
_entity.id
_entity.type
_entity.pdbx_description
1 polymer ?
#
loop_
_entity_poly.entity_id
_entity_poly.type
_entity_poly.pdbx_seq_one_letter_code
_entity_poly.pdbx_strand_id
1 'polypeptide(L)'
;MLRCRLTKAPSWAYHTAVKGSYILILWLDQPLVGLQVGRLGRFDLHAGYYLYVGSAFGPGGLRARLAHHQRRAKARPHWHIDYLRMQAHLCEAWTVTSSTHLECVWCRALAAHPEVTLPIRGFGARDTGCAAHLFYLPRPVRSSLLTAVILNDVIHQPEPLQIEVHRFDATT
;
A
#
# COMPACT_ATOMS: atom_id res chain seq x y z
N MET A 1 -23.33 2.96 7.23
CA MET A 1 -23.56 3.49 5.86
C MET A 1 -22.20 3.82 5.24
N LEU A 2 -21.71 3.02 4.30
CA LEU A 2 -20.50 3.37 3.52
C LEU A 2 -20.79 4.61 2.68
N ARG A 3 -20.02 5.69 2.84
CA ARG A 3 -20.02 6.81 1.89
C ARG A 3 -18.77 6.68 1.02
N CYS A 4 -18.90 6.04 -0.14
CA CYS A 4 -17.92 6.11 -1.21
C CYS A 4 -18.06 7.48 -1.89
N ARG A 5 -17.11 8.40 -1.67
CA ARG A 5 -17.04 9.67 -2.42
C ARG A 5 -16.04 9.52 -3.56
N LEU A 6 -16.53 9.57 -4.80
CA LEU A 6 -15.71 9.89 -5.96
C LEU A 6 -15.62 11.42 -6.04
N THR A 7 -14.55 12.03 -5.51
CA THR A 7 -14.36 13.48 -5.57
C THR A 7 -13.57 13.88 -6.83
N LYS A 8 -14.14 14.80 -7.62
CA LYS A 8 -13.39 15.64 -8.57
C LYS A 8 -12.82 16.83 -7.79
N ALA A 9 -11.56 16.70 -7.34
CA ALA A 9 -10.71 17.71 -6.67
C ALA A 9 -11.13 18.19 -5.25
N PRO A 10 -10.18 18.53 -4.35
CA PRO A 10 -10.49 18.89 -2.97
C PRO A 10 -10.56 20.41 -2.72
N SER A 11 -11.56 20.83 -1.93
CA SER A 11 -11.67 22.17 -1.35
C SER A 11 -10.62 22.36 -0.26
N TRP A 12 -9.60 23.18 -0.51
CA TRP A 12 -8.57 23.49 0.48
C TRP A 12 -8.98 24.73 1.28
N ALA A 13 -9.34 24.50 2.54
CA ALA A 13 -9.16 25.45 3.63
C ALA A 13 -9.00 24.56 4.87
N TYR A 14 -7.96 24.81 5.68
CA TYR A 14 -7.52 23.99 6.83
C TYR A 14 -6.63 22.77 6.48
N HIS A 15 -5.33 23.01 6.25
CA HIS A 15 -4.32 21.98 5.98
C HIS A 15 -3.78 21.32 7.27
N THR A 16 -4.60 20.54 7.98
CA THR A 16 -4.05 19.51 8.86
C THR A 16 -3.72 18.28 8.00
N ALA A 17 -2.49 17.80 8.09
CA ALA A 17 -2.07 16.57 7.42
C ALA A 17 -2.97 15.40 7.82
N VAL A 18 -3.70 14.82 6.86
CA VAL A 18 -4.59 13.69 7.10
C VAL A 18 -3.76 12.43 7.31
N LYS A 19 -3.85 11.83 8.50
CA LYS A 19 -3.14 10.60 8.85
C LYS A 19 -3.96 9.38 8.47
N GLY A 20 -3.28 8.25 8.26
CA GLY A 20 -3.96 7.00 7.98
C GLY A 20 -3.03 5.90 7.49
N SER A 21 -3.66 4.80 7.08
CA SER A 21 -3.01 3.63 6.51
C SER A 21 -3.42 3.45 5.06
N TYR A 22 -2.61 2.77 4.25
CA TYR A 22 -2.87 2.54 2.85
C TYR A 22 -2.40 1.18 2.37
N ILE A 23 -3.02 0.71 1.29
CA ILE A 23 -2.57 -0.42 0.47
C ILE A 23 -2.26 0.12 -0.92
N LEU A 24 -1.01 -0.03 -1.36
CA LEU A 24 -0.65 0.21 -2.77
C LEU A 24 -0.85 -1.07 -3.56
N ILE A 25 -1.38 -0.93 -4.77
CA ILE A 25 -1.40 -1.98 -5.78
C ILE A 25 -0.35 -1.63 -6.82
N LEU A 26 0.67 -2.48 -6.96
CA LEU A 26 1.66 -2.37 -7.99
C LEU A 26 1.53 -3.55 -8.95
N TRP A 27 1.84 -3.31 -10.23
CA TRP A 27 1.90 -4.34 -11.25
C TRP A 27 3.31 -4.41 -11.82
N LEU A 28 3.88 -5.61 -11.79
CA LEU A 28 5.13 -5.93 -12.45
C LEU A 28 4.79 -6.72 -13.72
N ASP A 29 5.17 -6.17 -14.86
CA ASP A 29 4.84 -6.68 -16.19
C ASP A 29 5.63 -7.95 -16.54
N GLN A 30 6.91 -8.00 -16.15
CA GLN A 30 7.84 -9.10 -16.40
C GLN A 30 8.52 -9.55 -15.11
N PRO A 31 8.93 -10.83 -15.00
CA PRO A 31 9.72 -11.28 -13.86
C PRO A 31 11.00 -10.46 -13.71
N LEU A 32 11.38 -10.18 -12.47
CA LEU A 32 12.57 -9.41 -12.14
C LEU A 32 13.55 -10.30 -11.39
N VAL A 33 14.78 -10.39 -11.89
CA VAL A 33 15.84 -11.21 -11.29
C VAL A 33 16.82 -10.33 -10.53
N GLY A 34 17.14 -10.71 -9.29
CA GLY A 34 18.21 -10.12 -8.50
C GLY A 34 17.95 -8.70 -8.02
N LEU A 35 16.69 -8.31 -7.77
CA LEU A 35 16.35 -7.00 -7.21
C LEU A 35 17.04 -6.81 -5.86
N GLN A 36 18.00 -5.88 -5.80
CA GLN A 36 18.62 -5.47 -4.54
C GLN A 36 17.66 -4.58 -3.76
N VAL A 37 17.25 -5.01 -2.58
CA VAL A 37 16.38 -4.25 -1.66
C VAL A 37 17.19 -3.83 -0.44
N GLY A 38 17.94 -2.73 -0.57
CA GLY A 38 18.75 -2.17 0.52
C GLY A 38 19.59 -3.24 1.24
N ARG A 39 19.50 -3.29 2.57
CA ARG A 39 20.15 -4.32 3.41
C ARG A 39 19.34 -5.61 3.56
N LEU A 40 18.11 -5.67 3.02
CA LEU A 40 17.25 -6.85 3.13
C LEU A 40 17.79 -8.01 2.27
N GLY A 41 18.44 -7.71 1.14
CA GLY A 41 19.07 -8.71 0.29
C GLY A 41 18.73 -8.55 -1.19
N ARG A 42 19.00 -9.59 -1.97
CA ARG A 42 18.61 -9.73 -3.38
C ARG A 42 17.48 -10.75 -3.51
N PHE A 43 16.50 -10.43 -4.34
CA PHE A 43 15.31 -11.25 -4.51
C PHE A 43 14.88 -11.34 -5.96
N ASP A 44 14.38 -12.50 -6.35
CA ASP A 44 13.70 -12.72 -7.62
C ASP A 44 12.20 -12.55 -7.40
N LEU A 45 11.54 -11.88 -8.33
CA LEU A 45 10.13 -11.50 -8.25
C LEU A 45 9.41 -11.94 -9.52
N HIS A 46 8.25 -12.57 -9.36
CA HIS A 46 7.41 -12.99 -10.48
C HIS A 46 6.63 -11.80 -11.07
N ALA A 47 6.31 -11.85 -12.36
CA ALA A 47 5.31 -10.96 -12.95
C ALA A 47 3.96 -11.13 -12.23
N GLY A 48 3.20 -10.04 -12.10
CA GLY A 48 1.90 -10.03 -11.43
C GLY A 48 1.70 -8.83 -10.53
N TYR A 49 0.80 -8.98 -9.56
CA TYR A 49 0.33 -7.89 -8.71
C TYR A 49 0.95 -7.98 -7.32
N TYR A 50 1.41 -6.83 -6.83
CA TYR A 50 2.02 -6.67 -5.53
C TYR A 50 1.18 -5.73 -4.68
N LEU A 51 0.91 -6.13 -3.45
CA LEU A 51 0.20 -5.32 -2.47
C LEU A 51 1.20 -4.88 -1.42
N TYR A 52 1.34 -3.58 -1.23
CA TYR A 52 2.18 -3.02 -0.18
C TYR A 52 1.34 -2.28 0.85
N VAL A 53 1.44 -2.72 2.11
CA VAL A 53 0.74 -2.11 3.25
C VAL A 53 1.67 -1.10 3.93
N GLY A 54 1.20 0.12 4.13
CA GLY A 54 1.96 1.14 4.84
C GLY A 54 1.07 2.16 5.55
N SER A 55 1.71 3.08 6.27
CA SER A 55 1.02 4.23 6.88
C SER A 55 1.69 5.57 6.66
N ALA A 56 0.95 6.63 6.96
CA ALA A 56 1.31 8.01 6.73
C ALA A 56 0.99 8.89 7.96
N PHE A 57 1.67 8.61 9.08
CA PHE A 57 1.51 9.34 10.34
C PHE A 57 2.50 10.51 10.52
N GLY A 58 3.49 10.61 9.64
CA GLY A 58 4.48 11.69 9.62
C GLY A 58 3.97 12.99 8.98
N PRO A 59 4.86 13.99 8.83
CA PRO A 59 4.53 15.29 8.24
C PRO A 59 3.87 15.15 6.86
N GLY A 60 2.80 15.91 6.63
CA GLY A 60 2.06 15.93 5.36
C GLY A 60 1.13 14.73 5.11
N GLY A 61 1.15 13.71 5.97
CA GLY A 61 0.14 12.65 6.01
C GLY A 61 0.03 11.82 4.74
N LEU A 62 -1.16 11.26 4.49
CA LEU A 62 -1.48 10.44 3.33
C LEU A 62 -1.13 11.14 2.01
N ARG A 63 -1.48 12.43 1.87
CA ARG A 63 -1.16 13.23 0.67
C ARG A 63 0.33 13.19 0.35
N ALA A 64 1.18 13.53 1.32
CA ALA A 64 2.63 13.58 1.11
C ALA A 64 3.20 12.18 0.83
N ARG A 65 2.68 11.14 1.52
CA ARG A 65 3.14 9.77 1.32
C ARG A 65 2.75 9.21 -0.05
N LEU A 66 1.53 9.47 -0.53
CA LEU A 66 1.11 9.07 -1.87
C LEU A 66 1.88 9.81 -2.95
N ALA A 67 2.10 11.12 -2.80
CA ALA A 67 2.94 11.89 -3.73
C ALA A 67 4.38 11.37 -3.79
N HIS A 68 4.91 10.86 -2.66
CA HIS A 68 6.18 10.16 -2.66
C HIS A 68 6.12 8.88 -3.49
N HIS A 69 5.11 8.02 -3.29
CA HIS A 69 4.97 6.75 -4.01
C HIS A 69 4.68 6.91 -5.50
N GLN A 70 3.97 7.96 -5.88
CA GLN A 70 3.69 8.27 -7.28
C GLN A 70 4.97 8.52 -8.06
N ARG A 71 5.96 9.21 -7.46
CA ARG A 71 7.28 9.42 -8.07
C ARG A 71 7.99 8.08 -8.27
N ARG A 72 8.14 7.69 -9.54
CA ARG A 72 8.82 6.44 -9.93
C ARG A 72 10.32 6.50 -9.66
N ALA A 73 10.99 7.55 -10.12
CA ALA A 73 12.42 7.71 -9.92
C ALA A 73 12.76 7.99 -8.44
N LYS A 74 13.66 7.19 -7.88
CA LYS A 74 14.14 7.30 -6.50
C LYS A 74 15.66 7.46 -6.54
N ALA A 75 16.16 8.70 -6.48
CA ALA A 75 17.60 8.93 -6.44
C ALA A 75 18.27 8.24 -5.24
N ARG A 76 17.57 8.17 -4.10
CA ARG A 76 18.01 7.51 -2.88
C ARG A 76 16.81 6.77 -2.26
N PRO A 77 16.60 5.48 -2.61
CA PRO A 77 15.55 4.67 -2.02
C PRO A 77 15.69 4.65 -0.50
N HIS A 78 14.60 4.96 0.22
CA HIS A 78 14.60 5.02 1.68
C HIS A 78 13.81 3.87 2.29
N TRP A 79 12.65 3.53 1.71
CA TRP A 79 11.84 2.41 2.13
C TRP A 79 12.04 1.21 1.21
N HIS A 80 11.84 -0.01 1.70
CA HIS A 80 11.97 -1.21 0.86
C HIS A 80 11.09 -1.14 -0.40
N ILE A 81 9.89 -0.57 -0.28
CA ILE A 81 8.97 -0.37 -1.42
C ILE A 81 9.53 0.55 -2.51
N ASP A 82 10.46 1.45 -2.19
CA ASP A 82 11.07 2.34 -3.19
C ASP A 82 11.85 1.56 -4.25
N TYR A 83 12.49 0.46 -3.86
CA TYR A 83 13.22 -0.42 -4.78
C TYR A 83 12.28 -1.09 -5.77
N LEU A 84 11.17 -1.65 -5.28
CA LEU A 84 10.16 -2.26 -6.15
C LEU A 84 9.42 -1.21 -6.98
N ARG A 85 9.11 -0.03 -6.41
CA ARG A 85 8.38 1.03 -7.11
C ARG A 85 9.09 1.53 -8.36
N MET A 86 10.42 1.52 -8.41
CA MET A 86 11.17 1.87 -9.63
C MET A 86 10.91 0.88 -10.77
N GLN A 87 10.64 -0.39 -10.44
CA GLN A 87 10.50 -1.49 -11.39
C GLN A 87 9.03 -1.76 -11.75
N ALA A 88 8.11 -1.61 -10.80
CA ALA A 88 6.69 -1.89 -10.97
C ALA A 88 5.85 -0.62 -11.22
N HIS A 89 4.79 -0.76 -12.00
CA HIS A 89 3.78 0.27 -12.21
C HIS A 89 2.93 0.43 -10.95
N LEU A 90 2.76 1.65 -10.45
CA LEU A 90 1.77 1.92 -9.42
C LEU A 90 0.39 2.01 -10.10
N CYS A 91 -0.55 1.15 -9.73
CA CYS A 91 -1.88 1.10 -10.34
C CYS A 91 -2.91 1.85 -9.50
N GLU A 92 -2.98 1.51 -8.20
CA GLU A 92 -3.94 2.10 -7.28
C GLU A 92 -3.32 2.32 -5.89
N ALA A 93 -3.92 3.21 -5.12
CA ALA A 93 -3.72 3.31 -3.68
C ALA A 93 -5.09 3.37 -2.99
N TRP A 94 -5.33 2.43 -2.10
CA TRP A 94 -6.50 2.41 -1.23
C TRP A 94 -6.09 2.99 0.11
N THR A 95 -6.68 4.11 0.51
CA THR A 95 -6.34 4.78 1.77
C THR A 95 -7.51 4.73 2.73
N VAL A 96 -7.17 4.67 4.02
CA VAL A 96 -8.13 4.81 5.12
C VAL A 96 -7.60 5.87 6.07
N THR A 97 -8.34 6.97 6.19
CA THR A 97 -8.07 7.99 7.20
C THR A 97 -8.34 7.40 8.58
N SER A 98 -7.34 7.46 9.47
CA SER A 98 -7.48 6.99 10.85
C SER A 98 -6.40 7.60 11.73
N SER A 99 -6.72 7.78 13.02
CA SER A 99 -5.76 8.08 14.08
C SER A 99 -5.01 6.83 14.57
N THR A 100 -5.40 5.64 14.11
CA THR A 100 -4.83 4.35 14.51
C THR A 100 -4.06 3.69 13.36
N HIS A 101 -2.97 3.00 13.69
CA HIS A 101 -2.20 2.23 12.72
C HIS A 101 -2.94 0.92 12.39
N LEU A 102 -3.35 0.76 11.13
CA LEU A 102 -4.09 -0.42 10.67
C LEU A 102 -3.19 -1.46 9.97
N GLU A 103 -1.92 -1.12 9.74
CA GLU A 103 -0.98 -1.91 8.95
C GLU A 103 -0.89 -3.36 9.43
N CYS A 104 -0.69 -3.60 10.73
CA CYS A 104 -0.54 -4.96 11.26
C CYS A 104 -1.81 -5.79 11.12
N VAL A 105 -2.99 -5.17 11.28
CA VAL A 105 -4.28 -5.83 11.11
C VAL A 105 -4.42 -6.29 9.66
N TRP A 106 -4.17 -5.40 8.71
CA TRP A 106 -4.27 -5.72 7.28
C TRP A 106 -3.19 -6.70 6.82
N CYS A 107 -1.96 -6.58 7.31
CA CYS A 107 -0.90 -7.55 7.01
C CYS A 107 -1.27 -8.96 7.47
N ARG A 108 -1.88 -9.11 8.66
CA ARG A 108 -2.37 -10.41 9.15
C ARG A 108 -3.51 -10.94 8.28
N ALA A 109 -4.49 -10.10 7.93
CA ALA A 109 -5.60 -10.50 7.07
C ALA A 109 -5.12 -10.95 5.68
N LEU A 110 -4.17 -10.23 5.07
CA LEU A 110 -3.56 -10.61 3.80
C LEU A 110 -2.75 -11.89 3.90
N ALA A 111 -1.96 -12.07 4.97
CA ALA A 111 -1.18 -13.29 5.19
C ALA A 111 -2.05 -14.54 5.39
N ALA A 112 -3.28 -14.38 5.89
CA ALA A 112 -4.24 -15.46 6.08
C ALA A 112 -5.06 -15.78 4.81
N HIS A 113 -5.01 -14.93 3.78
CA HIS A 113 -5.82 -15.10 2.58
C HIS A 113 -5.21 -16.17 1.65
N PRO A 114 -5.96 -17.19 1.21
CA PRO A 114 -5.41 -18.36 0.51
C PRO A 114 -4.81 -18.05 -0.87
N GLU A 115 -5.32 -17.03 -1.57
CA GLU A 115 -4.78 -16.61 -2.87
C GLU A 115 -3.54 -15.70 -2.75
N VAL A 116 -3.16 -15.25 -1.54
CA VAL A 116 -2.10 -14.25 -1.32
C VAL A 116 -0.85 -14.91 -0.77
N THR A 117 0.32 -14.50 -1.27
CA THR A 117 1.62 -15.02 -0.80
C THR A 117 2.53 -13.90 -0.31
N LEU A 118 3.57 -14.27 0.44
CA LEU A 118 4.62 -13.39 0.95
C LEU A 118 5.88 -13.55 0.07
N PRO A 119 6.08 -12.72 -0.98
CA PRO A 119 7.21 -12.88 -1.89
C PRO A 119 8.56 -12.62 -1.21
N ILE A 120 8.59 -11.74 -0.21
CA ILE A 120 9.80 -11.40 0.55
C ILE A 120 9.44 -11.27 2.04
N ARG A 121 9.85 -12.23 2.86
CA ARG A 121 9.70 -12.13 4.33
C ARG A 121 10.52 -10.96 4.87
N GLY A 122 9.98 -10.24 5.85
CA GLY A 122 10.59 -9.07 6.48
C GLY A 122 10.50 -7.78 5.66
N PHE A 123 9.95 -7.81 4.44
CA PHE A 123 9.80 -6.61 3.62
C PHE A 123 8.92 -5.57 4.33
N GLY A 124 9.42 -4.35 4.49
CA GLY A 124 8.76 -3.27 5.23
C GLY A 124 8.41 -3.52 6.71
N ALA A 125 8.80 -4.66 7.32
CA ALA A 125 8.25 -5.08 8.61
C ALA A 125 9.13 -4.82 9.84
N ARG A 126 10.23 -4.06 9.68
CA ARG A 126 11.25 -3.87 10.73
C ARG A 126 10.67 -3.33 12.04
N ASP A 127 9.66 -2.46 11.95
CA ASP A 127 9.14 -1.71 13.10
C ASP A 127 7.78 -2.24 13.61
N THR A 128 7.22 -3.28 13.00
CA THR A 128 5.80 -3.67 13.19
C THR A 128 5.58 -5.10 13.69
N GLY A 129 6.62 -5.94 13.71
CA GLY A 129 6.52 -7.36 14.08
C GLY A 129 5.73 -8.22 13.07
N CYS A 130 5.30 -7.63 11.95
CA CYS A 130 4.62 -8.34 10.86
C CYS A 130 5.57 -9.32 10.15
N ALA A 131 5.02 -10.37 9.54
CA ALA A 131 5.81 -11.28 8.71
C ALA A 131 6.38 -10.58 7.45
N ALA A 132 5.58 -9.74 6.81
CA ALA A 132 5.99 -8.76 5.80
C ALA A 132 4.86 -7.73 5.60
N HIS A 133 5.16 -6.67 4.86
CA HIS A 133 4.21 -5.67 4.36
C HIS A 133 4.03 -5.76 2.84
N LEU A 134 4.78 -6.64 2.17
CA LEU A 134 4.66 -6.89 0.73
C LEU A 134 4.03 -8.27 0.53
N PHE A 135 3.02 -8.29 -0.34
CA PHE A 135 2.26 -9.48 -0.69
C PHE A 135 2.15 -9.61 -2.21
N TYR A 136 1.88 -10.82 -2.71
CA TYR A 136 1.82 -11.12 -4.13
C TYR A 136 0.58 -11.92 -4.54
N LEU A 137 0.05 -11.58 -5.71
CA LEU A 137 -1.01 -12.27 -6.45
C LEU A 137 -0.60 -12.42 -7.93
N PRO A 138 -0.74 -13.60 -8.54
CA PRO A 138 -0.46 -13.79 -9.97
C PRO A 138 -1.56 -13.23 -10.90
N ARG A 139 -2.67 -12.76 -10.33
CA ARG A 139 -3.86 -12.27 -11.05
C ARG A 139 -4.27 -10.88 -10.54
N PRO A 140 -5.03 -10.10 -11.31
CA PRO A 140 -5.51 -8.79 -10.89
C PRO A 140 -6.22 -8.82 -9.54
N VAL A 141 -5.91 -7.82 -8.70
CA VAL A 141 -6.50 -7.69 -7.37
C VAL A 141 -7.99 -7.37 -7.48
N ARG A 142 -8.84 -8.19 -6.85
CA ARG A 142 -10.28 -7.94 -6.81
C ARG A 142 -10.59 -6.89 -5.74
N SER A 143 -11.41 -5.89 -6.06
CA SER A 143 -11.85 -4.88 -5.08
C SER A 143 -12.56 -5.49 -3.87
N SER A 144 -13.20 -6.65 -4.03
CA SER A 144 -13.84 -7.39 -2.93
C SER A 144 -12.82 -7.90 -1.90
N LEU A 145 -11.65 -8.38 -2.34
CA LEU A 145 -10.56 -8.79 -1.43
C LEU A 145 -10.08 -7.60 -0.61
N LEU A 146 -9.80 -6.47 -1.26
CA LEU A 146 -9.33 -5.26 -0.58
C LEU A 146 -10.38 -4.71 0.38
N THR A 147 -11.65 -4.71 -0.04
CA THR A 147 -12.76 -4.28 0.82
C THR A 147 -12.87 -5.19 2.05
N ALA A 148 -12.77 -6.51 1.88
CA ALA A 148 -12.77 -7.45 3.00
C ALA A 148 -11.59 -7.21 3.95
N VAL A 149 -10.37 -7.03 3.42
CA VAL A 149 -9.16 -6.73 4.21
C VAL A 149 -9.29 -5.40 4.96
N ILE A 150 -9.77 -4.35 4.29
CA ILE A 150 -9.90 -3.01 4.89
C ILE A 150 -10.98 -2.98 5.97
N LEU A 151 -12.10 -3.67 5.75
CA LEU A 151 -13.18 -3.74 6.73
C LEU A 151 -12.88 -4.75 7.85
N ASN A 152 -11.89 -5.63 7.68
CA ASN A 152 -11.48 -6.60 8.69
C ASN A 152 -11.09 -5.88 10.00
N ASP A 153 -11.83 -6.14 11.08
CA ASP A 153 -11.66 -5.57 12.42
C ASP A 153 -11.81 -4.04 12.54
N VAL A 154 -12.22 -3.33 11.48
CA VAL A 154 -12.45 -1.88 11.53
C VAL A 154 -13.93 -1.50 11.72
N ILE A 155 -14.83 -2.48 11.60
CA ILE A 155 -16.28 -2.30 11.82
C ILE A 155 -16.60 -1.85 13.26
N HIS A 156 -15.70 -2.09 14.22
CA HIS A 156 -15.87 -1.72 15.61
C HIS A 156 -15.29 -0.33 15.98
N GLN A 157 -14.74 0.41 15.02
CA GLN A 157 -14.28 1.78 15.30
C GLN A 157 -15.47 2.73 15.46
N PRO A 158 -15.44 3.64 16.46
CA PRO A 158 -16.55 4.56 16.73
C PRO A 158 -16.70 5.64 15.64
N GLU A 159 -15.64 5.93 14.90
CA GLU A 159 -15.61 6.97 13.87
C GLU A 159 -15.92 6.41 12.48
N PRO A 160 -16.60 7.19 11.61
CA PRO A 160 -16.86 6.77 10.23
C PRO A 160 -15.57 6.55 9.44
N LEU A 161 -15.44 5.37 8.83
CA LEU A 161 -14.32 5.08 7.94
C LEU A 161 -14.41 5.90 6.65
N GLN A 162 -13.37 6.68 6.39
CA GLN A 162 -13.16 7.37 5.13
C GLN A 162 -12.17 6.56 4.29
N ILE A 163 -12.69 5.91 3.26
CA ILE A 163 -11.92 5.11 2.31
C ILE A 163 -11.84 5.86 0.99
N GLU A 164 -10.63 6.12 0.49
CA GLU A 164 -10.40 6.71 -0.83
C GLU A 164 -9.59 5.76 -1.72
N VAL A 165 -9.94 5.70 -3.00
CA VAL A 165 -9.20 4.94 -4.00
C VAL A 165 -8.61 5.90 -5.02
N HIS A 166 -7.29 5.98 -5.07
CA HIS A 166 -6.56 6.77 -6.05
C HIS A 166 -6.06 5.85 -7.15
N ARG A 167 -6.38 6.18 -8.40
CA ARG A 167 -5.87 5.47 -9.58
C ARG A 167 -4.74 6.25 -10.21
N PHE A 168 -3.75 5.54 -10.72
CA PHE A 168 -2.58 6.11 -11.36
C PHE A 168 -2.47 5.56 -12.78
N ASP A 169 -2.18 6.44 -13.73
CA ASP A 169 -1.95 6.02 -15.11
C ASP A 169 -0.61 5.27 -15.22
N ALA A 170 -0.54 4.30 -16.13
CA ALA A 170 0.65 3.47 -16.34
C ALA A 170 1.87 4.27 -16.85
N THR A 171 1.68 5.54 -17.21
CA THR A 171 2.64 6.42 -17.87
C THR A 171 3.23 7.46 -16.91
N THR A 172 4.22 7.08 -16.10
CA THR A 172 5.36 7.92 -15.70
C THR A 172 6.55 7.09 -15.22
#